data_AF-A0A396ZYT5-F1
#
_entry.id   AF-A0A396ZYT5-F1
#
_cell.length_a   1.000
_cell.length_b   1.000
_cell.length_c   1.000
_cell.angle_alpha   90.00
_cell.angle_beta   90.00
_cell.angle_gamma   90.00
#
_symmetry.space_group_name_H-M   'P 1'
#
loop_
_entity.id
_entity.type
_entity.pdbx_description
1 polymer ?
#
loop_
_entity_poly.entity_id
_entity_poly.type
_entity_poly.pdbx_seq_one_letter_code
_entity_poly.pdbx_strand_id
1 'polypeptide(L)' 'MNLANDPTIERIITPRLALTTAEYLAYERDLHVLVILTDMSSYADALREVSAAREEVPGRRGYP' A
#
# COMPACT_ATOMS: atom_id res chain seq x y z
N MET A 1 3.05 -11.36 2.05
CA MET A 1 4.26 -10.61 2.44
C MET A 1 4.85 -10.06 1.16
N ASN A 2 5.14 -8.77 1.09
CA ASN A 2 5.83 -8.16 -0.04
C ASN A 2 7.25 -7.82 0.41
N LEU A 3 8.25 -8.25 -0.36
CA LEU A 3 9.67 -8.14 -0.07
C LEU A 3 10.30 -6.96 -0.83
N ALA A 4 11.48 -6.52 -0.37
CA ALA A 4 12.19 -5.39 -0.97
C ALA A 4 12.69 -5.65 -2.41
N ASN A 5 12.72 -6.91 -2.84
CA ASN A 5 13.02 -7.32 -4.20
C ASN A 5 11.77 -7.48 -5.08
N ASP A 6 10.58 -7.44 -4.49
CA ASP A 6 9.33 -7.56 -5.24
C ASP A 6 8.97 -6.23 -5.92
N PRO A 7 8.24 -6.27 -7.05
CA PRO A 7 7.89 -5.08 -7.82
C PRO A 7 7.24 -3.97 -7.00
N THR A 8 7.59 -2.72 -7.31
CA THR A 8 7.02 -1.51 -6.68
C THR A 8 5.49 -1.48 -6.71
N ILE A 9 4.87 -1.99 -7.77
CA ILE A 9 3.40 -2.05 -7.89
C ILE A 9 2.77 -2.98 -6.86
N GLU A 10 3.45 -4.06 -6.48
CA GLU A 10 2.97 -5.00 -5.47
C GLU A 10 2.97 -4.37 -4.08
N ARG A 11 3.90 -3.45 -3.80
CA ARG A 11 3.88 -2.64 -2.56
C ARG A 11 2.64 -1.78 -2.45
N ILE A 12 2.13 -1.29 -3.58
CA ILE A 12 0.93 -0.44 -3.60
C ILE A 12 -0.34 -1.29 -3.39
N ILE A 13 -0.39 -2.50 -3.96
CA ILE A 13 -1.60 -3.35 -3.86
C ILE A 13 -1.68 -4.13 -2.53
N THR A 14 -0.55 -4.48 -1.94
CA THR A 14 -0.47 -5.26 -0.69
C THR A 14 -1.30 -4.68 0.46
N PRO A 15 -1.23 -3.38 0.80
CA PRO A 15 -2.06 -2.83 1.88
C PRO A 15 -3.56 -2.87 1.55
N ARG A 16 -3.94 -2.75 0.28
CA ARG A 16 -5.35 -2.86 -0.13
C ARG A 16 -5.88 -4.27 0.11
N LEU A 17 -5.11 -5.29 -0.30
CA LEU A 17 -5.46 -6.69 -0.06
C LEU A 17 -5.56 -7.00 1.44
N ALA A 18 -4.62 -6.48 2.24
CA ALA A 18 -4.65 -6.64 3.69
C ALA A 18 -5.90 -6.01 4.31
N LEU A 19 -6.29 -4.79 3.88
CA LEU A 19 -7.48 -4.11 4.37
C LEU A 19 -8.77 -4.82 3.94
N THR A 20 -8.89 -5.24 2.68
CA THR A 20 -10.06 -6.02 2.22
C THR A 20 -10.20 -7.33 3.00
N THR A 21 -9.08 -8.01 3.30
CA THR A 21 -9.11 -9.22 4.13
C THR A 21 -9.53 -8.89 5.56
N ALA A 22 -9.07 -7.78 6.11
CA ALA A 22 -9.45 -7.35 7.45
C ALA A 22 -10.94 -6.96 7.54
N GLU A 23 -11.46 -6.25 6.55
CA GLU A 23 -12.88 -5.90 6.43
C GLU A 23 -13.75 -7.16 6.37
N TYR A 24 -13.36 -8.14 5.56
CA TYR A 24 -14.04 -9.43 5.50
C TYR A 24 -14.09 -10.13 6.85
N LEU A 25 -12.95 -10.23 7.54
CA LEU A 25 -12.87 -10.87 8.85
C LEU A 25 -13.65 -10.10 9.92
N ALA A 26 -13.66 -8.77 9.87
CA ALA A 26 -14.35 -7.94 10.84
C ALA A 26 -15.87 -7.94 10.63
N TYR A 27 -16.33 -7.71 9.40
CA TYR A 27 -17.75 -7.45 9.11
C TYR A 27 -18.53 -8.69 8.69
N GLU A 28 -17.91 -9.61 7.93
CA GLU A 28 -18.60 -10.83 7.49
C GLU A 28 -18.39 -11.99 8.45
N ARG A 29 -17.29 -11.99 9.22
CA ARG A 29 -16.96 -13.06 10.16
C ARG A 29 -17.08 -12.68 11.64
N ASP A 30 -17.47 -11.44 11.93
CA ASP A 30 -17.70 -10.89 13.28
C ASP A 30 -16.50 -11.09 14.24
N LEU A 31 -15.28 -10.93 13.71
CA LEU A 31 -14.05 -11.05 14.49
C LEU A 31 -13.51 -9.67 14.89
N HIS A 32 -12.85 -9.60 16.04
CA HIS A 32 -12.03 -8.44 16.39
C HIS A 32 -10.69 -8.51 15.64
N VAL A 33 -10.47 -7.57 14.73
CA VAL A 33 -9.28 -7.54 13.86
C VAL A 33 -8.41 -6.33 14.17
N LEU A 34 -7.10 -6.55 14.31
CA LEU A 34 -6.08 -5.51 14.35
C LEU A 34 -5.21 -5.63 13.10
N VAL A 35 -5.16 -4.58 12.28
CA VAL A 35 -4.30 -4.52 11.10
C VAL A 35 -3.02 -3.78 11.46
N ILE A 36 -1.88 -4.42 11.24
CA ILE A 36 -0.56 -3.80 11.40
C ILE A 36 0.06 -3.68 10.00
N LEU A 37 0.24 -2.45 9.55
CA LEU A 37 0.91 -2.15 8.28
C LEU A 37 2.32 -1.65 8.56
N THR A 38 3.29 -2.31 7.93
CA THR A 38 4.68 -1.92 7.86
C THR A 38 5.19 -2.33 6.48
N ASP A 39 5.92 -1.53 5.72
CA ASP A 39 6.56 -0.23 5.95
C ASP A 39 5.88 0.84 5.06
N MET A 40 5.34 1.90 5.67
CA MET A 40 4.59 2.94 4.95
C MET A 40 5.49 3.95 4.22
N SER A 41 6.76 4.06 4.59
CA SER A 41 7.73 4.88 3.84
C SER A 41 8.03 4.22 2.50
N SER A 42 8.30 2.91 2.51
CA SER A 42 8.46 2.12 1.28
C SER A 42 7.23 2.15 0.37
N TYR A 43 6.02 2.19 0.95
CA TYR A 43 4.79 2.41 0.19
C TYR A 43 4.72 3.80 -0.46
N ALA A 44 5.09 4.86 0.27
CA ALA A 44 5.06 6.22 -0.24
C ALA A 44 6.10 6.44 -1.36
N ASP A 45 7.29 5.86 -1.23
CA ASP A 45 8.29 5.90 -2.30
C ASP A 45 7.84 5.14 -3.54
N ALA A 46 7.15 4.01 -3.35
CA ALA A 46 6.53 3.28 -4.44
C ALA A 46 5.47 4.12 -5.19
N LEU A 47 4.63 4.86 -4.46
CA LEU A 47 3.67 5.79 -5.06
C LEU A 47 4.37 6.90 -5.85
N ARG A 48 5.45 7.47 -5.31
CA ARG A 48 6.24 8.50 -5.98
C ARG A 48 6.88 7.98 -7.27
N GLU A 49 7.44 6.77 -7.25
CA GLU A 49 8.02 6.14 -8.45
C GLU A 49 6.98 5.96 -9.55
N VAL A 50 5.79 5.46 -9.20
CA VAL A 50 4.69 5.26 -10.16
C VAL A 50 4.18 6.59 -10.72
N SER A 51 4.02 7.62 -9.89
CA SER A 51 3.58 8.94 -10.33
C SER A 51 4.59 9.60 -11.28
N ALA A 52 5.89 9.49 -10.96
CA ALA A 52 6.97 9.97 -11.83
C ALA A 52 7.02 9.22 -13.17
N ALA A 53 6.83 7.90 -13.17
CA ALA A 53 6.78 7.09 -14.39
C ALA A 53 5.58 7.42 -15.29
N ARG A 54 4.52 8.02 -14.72
CA ARG A 54 3.32 8.49 -15.45
C ARG A 54 3.40 9.96 -15.88
N GLU A 55 4.51 10.63 -15.60
CA GLU A 55 4.71 12.06 -15.89
C GLU A 55 3.62 12.96 -15.25
N GLU A 56 3.07 12.53 -14.11
CA GLU A 56 2.11 13.32 -13.34
C GLU A 56 2.80 14.54 -12.69
N VAL A 57 2.06 15.64 -12.52
CA VAL A 57 2.60 16.85 -11.88
C VAL A 57 2.88 16.56 -10.40
N PRO A 58 4.14 16.65 -9.93
CA PRO A 58 4.48 16.29 -8.56
C PRO A 58 3.97 17.32 -7.56
N GLY A 59 3.52 16.83 -6.40
CA GLY A 59 3.21 17.63 -5.23
C GLY A 59 4.45 17.98 -4.39
N ARG A 60 4.23 18.23 -3.09
CA ARG A 60 5.31 18.62 -2.17
C ARG A 60 6.28 17.46 -1.97
N ARG A 61 7.59 17.74 -2.07
CA ARG A 61 8.68 16.75 -1.96
C ARG A 61 8.62 15.63 -3.03
N GLY A 62 7.93 15.87 -4.15
CA GLY A 62 7.88 14.90 -5.24
C GLY A 62 6.92 13.74 -5.02
N TYR A 63 6.16 13.72 -3.92
CA TYR A 63 5.06 12.77 -3.77
C TYR A 63 3.86 13.25 -4.61
N PRO A 64 3.06 12.32 -5.17
CA PRO A 64 1.80 12.65 -5.84
C PRO A 64 0.84 13.44 -4.96
#